data_AF-A0AAI8IQ32-F1
#
_entry.id   AF-A0AAI8IQ32-F1
#
_cell.length_a   1.000
_cell.length_b   1.000
_cell.length_c   1.000
_cell.angle_alpha   90.00
_cell.angle_beta   90.00
_cell.angle_gamma   90.00
#
_symmetry.space_group_name_H-M   'P 1'
#
loop_
_entity.id
_entity.type
_entity.pdbx_description
1 polymer ?
#
loop_
_entity_poly.entity_id
_entity_poly.type
_entity_poly.pdbx_seq_one_letter_code
_entity_poly.pdbx_strand_id
1 'polypeptide(L)'
;MTKHNAAQLASLLASVGIGYSVATTLGAADLSPLVVVACTAAVFSAVLSLALDLIARMTTRVFRCSHCAFTVRAQHTDAGESRRWQETAADHPRHLGDYRS
;
A
#
# COMPACT_ATOMS: atom_id res chain seq x y z
N MET A 1 13.49 13.41 -2.22
CA MET A 1 12.87 12.33 -1.40
C MET A 1 11.49 12.08 -1.98
N THR A 2 11.25 10.92 -2.60
CA THR A 2 9.96 10.63 -3.26
C THR A 2 8.87 10.41 -2.21
N LYS A 3 7.61 10.74 -2.54
CA LYS A 3 6.45 10.64 -1.63
C LYS A 3 6.31 9.22 -1.02
N HIS A 4 6.74 8.21 -1.77
CA HIS A 4 6.79 6.81 -1.35
C HIS A 4 7.78 6.56 -0.21
N ASN A 5 9.01 7.10 -0.31
CA ASN A 5 10.04 6.91 0.71
C ASN A 5 9.63 7.56 2.03
N ALA A 6 8.94 8.71 1.97
CA ALA A 6 8.39 9.37 3.16
C ALA A 6 7.29 8.52 3.81
N ALA A 7 6.40 7.90 3.03
CA ALA A 7 5.36 7.01 3.55
C ALA A 7 5.93 5.73 4.19
N GLN A 8 6.97 5.15 3.58
CA GLN A 8 7.66 3.98 4.16
C GLN A 8 8.34 4.33 5.49
N LEU A 9 9.06 5.46 5.55
CA LEU A 9 9.67 5.94 6.79
C LEU A 9 8.64 6.21 7.88
N ALA A 10 7.51 6.84 7.54
CA ALA A 10 6.43 7.07 8.49
C ALA A 10 5.86 5.75 9.04
N SER A 11 5.68 4.74 8.19
CA SER A 11 5.21 3.42 8.63
C SER A 11 6.20 2.74 9.57
N LEU A 12 7.51 2.85 9.28
CA LEU A 12 8.56 2.30 10.13
C LEU A 12 8.54 2.98 11.50
N LEU A 13 8.51 4.31 11.54
CA LEU A 13 8.45 5.05 12.80
C LEU A 13 7.20 4.72 13.61
N ALA A 14 6.04 4.61 12.97
CA ALA A 14 4.80 4.21 13.63
C ALA A 14 4.89 2.79 14.22
N SER A 15 5.43 1.83 13.45
CA SER A 15 5.59 0.44 13.90
C SER A 15 6.57 0.31 15.07
N VAL A 16 7.66 1.08 15.07
CA VAL A 16 8.61 1.14 16.19
C VAL A 16 7.95 1.75 17.43
N GLY A 17 7.18 2.83 17.28
CA GLY A 17 6.44 3.45 18.38
C GLY A 17 5.45 2.49 19.04
N ILE A 18 4.65 1.78 18.23
CA ILE A 18 3.70 0.78 18.71
C ILE A 18 4.43 -0.38 19.41
N GLY A 19 5.52 -0.88 18.82
CA GLY A 19 6.35 -1.93 19.43
C GLY A 19 6.92 -1.52 20.78
N TYR A 20 7.35 -0.26 20.92
CA TYR A 20 7.85 0.28 22.18
C TYR A 20 6.75 0.39 23.25
N SER A 21 5.55 0.86 22.90
CA SER A 21 4.41 0.90 23.82
C SER A 21 3.96 -0.50 24.28
N VAL A 22 4.04 -1.49 23.39
CA VAL A 22 3.77 -2.90 23.73
C VAL A 22 4.86 -3.44 24.65
N ALA A 23 6.14 -3.13 24.38
CA ALA A 23 7.24 -3.55 25.24
C ALA A 23 7.15 -2.98 26.66
N THR A 24 6.77 -1.70 26.81
CA THR A 24 6.62 -1.07 28.13
C THR A 24 5.41 -1.60 28.91
N THR A 25 4.29 -1.85 28.23
CA THR A 25 3.11 -2.46 28.85
C THR A 25 3.35 -3.91 29.27
N LEU A 26 4.08 -4.71 28.48
CA LEU A 26 4.46 -6.07 28.85
C LEU A 26 5.59 -6.13 29.90
N GLY A 27 6.51 -5.17 29.88
CA GLY A 27 7.57 -5.05 30.90
C GLY A 27 7.01 -4.75 32.29
N ALA A 28 5.87 -4.07 32.38
CA ALA A 28 5.15 -3.86 33.63
C ALA A 28 4.43 -5.12 34.14
N ALA A 29 4.34 -6.18 33.33
CA ALA A 29 3.58 -7.39 33.65
C ALA A 29 4.44 -8.60 34.10
N ASP A 30 5.74 -8.40 34.39
CA ASP A 30 6.70 -9.45 34.82
C ASP A 30 6.65 -10.73 33.95
N LEU A 31 6.47 -10.53 32.64
CA LEU A 31 6.42 -11.63 31.68
C LEU A 31 7.83 -12.08 31.28
N SER A 32 7.95 -13.36 30.95
CA SER A 32 9.20 -13.93 30.45
C SER A 32 9.71 -13.15 29.23
N PRO A 33 10.99 -12.75 29.17
CA PRO A 33 11.52 -11.86 28.12
C PRO A 33 11.36 -12.44 26.72
N LEU A 34 11.36 -13.77 26.60
CA LEU A 34 11.13 -14.47 25.34
C LEU A 34 9.72 -14.22 24.77
N VAL A 35 8.70 -14.14 25.65
CA VAL A 35 7.32 -13.83 25.29
C VAL A 35 7.20 -12.38 24.84
N VAL A 36 7.89 -11.45 25.52
CA VAL A 36 7.90 -10.03 25.16
C VAL A 36 8.50 -9.83 23.76
N VAL A 37 9.62 -10.48 23.46
CA VAL A 37 10.25 -10.43 22.13
C VAL A 37 9.34 -11.02 21.05
N ALA A 38 8.72 -12.18 21.31
CA ALA A 38 7.81 -12.81 20.37
C ALA A 38 6.57 -11.92 20.08
N CYS A 39 5.96 -11.36 21.13
CA CYS A 39 4.80 -10.48 20.99
C CYS A 39 5.14 -9.18 20.26
N THR A 40 6.23 -8.51 20.64
CA THR A 40 6.64 -7.26 19.98
C THR A 40 7.01 -7.48 18.52
N ALA A 41 7.72 -8.58 18.18
CA ALA A 41 8.03 -8.94 16.80
C ALA A 41 6.76 -9.27 15.99
N ALA A 42 5.82 -10.01 16.57
CA ALA A 42 4.56 -10.34 15.91
C ALA A 42 3.70 -9.09 15.63
N VAL A 43 3.56 -8.20 16.63
CA VAL A 43 2.85 -6.93 16.47
C VAL A 43 3.53 -6.05 15.43
N PHE A 44 4.86 -5.92 15.50
CA PHE A 44 5.65 -5.16 14.52
C PHE A 44 5.43 -5.67 13.09
N SER A 45 5.53 -7.00 12.90
CA SER A 45 5.33 -7.63 11.60
C SER A 45 3.91 -7.41 11.06
N ALA A 46 2.89 -7.55 11.92
CA ALA A 46 1.49 -7.33 11.54
C ALA A 46 1.23 -5.87 11.15
N VAL A 47 1.73 -4.91 11.94
CA VAL A 47 1.58 -3.47 11.68
C VAL A 47 2.31 -3.07 10.40
N LEU A 48 3.54 -3.56 10.19
CA LEU A 48 4.30 -3.27 8.97
C LEU A 48 3.59 -3.85 7.73
N SER A 49 3.09 -5.08 7.82
CA SER A 49 2.36 -5.72 6.72
C SER A 49 1.09 -4.96 6.36
N LEU A 50 0.31 -4.56 7.36
CA LEU A 50 -0.89 -3.73 7.17
C LEU A 50 -0.56 -2.37 6.57
N ALA A 51 0.51 -1.72 7.03
CA ALA A 51 0.92 -0.43 6.51
C ALA A 51 1.38 -0.53 5.04
N LEU A 52 2.13 -1.58 4.68
CA LEU A 52 2.55 -1.81 3.30
C LEU A 52 1.36 -2.15 2.39
N ASP A 53 0.41 -2.97 2.85
CA ASP A 53 -0.82 -3.26 2.09
C ASP A 53 -1.65 -1.98 1.89
N LEU A 54 -1.77 -1.14 2.93
CA LEU A 54 -2.48 0.13 2.84
C LEU A 54 -1.79 1.09 1.86
N ILE A 55 -0.47 1.20 1.93
CA ILE A 55 0.31 2.02 0.98
C ILE A 55 0.10 1.48 -0.44
N ALA A 56 0.20 0.17 -0.66
CA ALA A 56 -0.01 -0.45 -1.97
C ALA A 56 -1.43 -0.17 -2.51
N ARG A 57 -2.46 -0.26 -1.67
CA ARG A 57 -3.83 0.10 -2.06
C ARG A 57 -3.97 1.58 -2.39
N MET A 58 -3.33 2.46 -1.62
CA MET A 58 -3.37 3.91 -1.83
C MET A 58 -2.58 4.36 -3.05
N THR A 59 -1.49 3.66 -3.41
CA THR A 59 -0.71 3.93 -4.62
C THR A 59 -1.29 3.26 -5.86
N THR A 60 -2.21 2.31 -5.69
CA THR A 60 -2.92 1.69 -6.80
C THR A 60 -4.00 2.63 -7.32
N ARG A 61 -3.81 3.16 -8.53
CA ARG A 61 -4.86 3.86 -9.27
C ARG A 61 -5.51 2.91 -10.27
N VAL A 62 -6.84 2.93 -10.26
CA VAL A 62 -7.65 2.17 -11.22
C VAL A 62 -8.13 3.13 -12.29
N PHE A 63 -7.70 2.91 -13.53
CA PHE A 63 -8.17 3.63 -14.70
C PHE A 63 -9.21 2.76 -15.42
N ARG A 64 -10.41 3.32 -15.59
CA ARG A 64 -11.52 2.67 -16.30
C ARG A 64 -11.87 3.49 -17.52
N CYS A 65 -12.16 2.81 -18.63
CA CYS A 65 -12.82 3.46 -19.76
C CYS A 65 -14.32 3.61 -19.45
N SER A 66 -14.94 4.72 -19.88
CA SER A 66 -16.38 4.96 -19.75
C SER A 66 -17.21 4.18 -20.78
N HIS A 67 -16.59 3.69 -21.86
CA HIS A 67 -17.29 3.07 -22.99
C HIS A 67 -17.11 1.55 -23.09
N CYS A 68 -16.06 0.99 -22.47
CA CYS A 68 -15.69 -0.41 -22.60
C CYS A 68 -15.43 -1.05 -21.22
N ALA A 69 -15.53 -2.38 -21.11
CA ALA A 69 -15.20 -3.13 -19.89
C ALA A 69 -13.68 -3.19 -19.57
N PHE A 70 -12.86 -2.38 -20.24
CA PHE A 70 -11.42 -2.35 -20.04
C PHE A 70 -11.06 -1.59 -18.75
N THR A 71 -10.31 -2.26 -17.87
CA THR A 71 -9.85 -1.69 -16.59
C THR A 71 -8.35 -1.96 -16.44
N VAL A 72 -7.58 -0.92 -16.20
CA VAL A 72 -6.14 -1.01 -15.91
C VAL A 72 -5.92 -0.62 -14.45
N ARG A 73 -5.16 -1.45 -13.74
CA ARG A 73 -4.65 -1.11 -12.40
C ARG A 73 -3.18 -0.79 -12.53
N ALA A 74 -2.82 0.46 -12.26
CA ALA A 74 -1.43 0.89 -12.23
C ALA A 74 -1.05 1.23 -10.79
N GLN A 75 0.13 0.77 -10.37
CA GLN A 75 0.68 1.07 -9.05
C GLN A 75 1.79 2.10 -9.21
N HIS A 76 1.98 2.94 -8.19
CA HIS A 76 3.11 3.87 -8.08
C HIS A 76 3.19 4.93 -9.19
N THR A 77 2.07 5.22 -9.85
CA THR A 77 2.04 6.18 -10.96
C THR A 77 2.26 7.61 -10.46
N ASP A 78 3.27 8.28 -11.02
CA ASP A 78 3.43 9.73 -10.88
C ASP A 78 2.34 10.49 -11.69
N ALA A 79 2.31 11.83 -11.64
CA ALA A 79 1.34 12.62 -12.39
C ALA A 79 1.50 12.44 -13.92
N GLY A 80 2.75 12.36 -14.42
CA GLY A 80 3.03 12.10 -15.83
C GLY A 80 2.65 10.68 -16.24
N GLU A 81 3.01 9.69 -15.42
CA GLU A 81 2.65 8.29 -15.66
C GLU A 81 1.14 8.06 -15.58
N SER A 82 0.43 8.74 -14.67
CA SER A 82 -1.04 8.71 -14.58
C SER A 82 -1.68 9.22 -15.88
N ARG A 83 -1.15 10.30 -16.46
CA ARG A 83 -1.62 10.82 -17.76
C ARG A 83 -1.38 9.81 -18.88
N ARG A 84 -0.21 9.17 -18.91
CA ARG A 84 0.12 8.14 -19.92
C ARG A 84 -0.78 6.92 -19.80
N TRP A 85 -1.10 6.48 -18.59
CA TRP A 85 -2.05 5.39 -18.36
C TRP A 85 -3.48 5.79 -18.70
N GLN A 86 -3.88 7.06 -18.48
CA GLN A 86 -5.15 7.59 -18.98
C GLN A 86 -5.23 7.58 -20.50
N GLU A 87 -4.18 8.04 -21.20
CA GLU A 87 -4.09 8.02 -22.66
C GLU A 87 -4.09 6.58 -23.20
N THR A 88 -3.37 5.66 -22.57
CA THR A 88 -3.37 4.22 -22.93
C THR A 88 -4.74 3.58 -22.69
N ALA A 89 -5.46 3.99 -21.65
CA ALA A 89 -6.82 3.54 -21.38
C ALA A 89 -7.86 4.20 -22.32
N ALA A 90 -7.56 5.35 -22.93
CA ALA A 90 -8.39 5.98 -23.94
C ALA A 90 -8.14 5.40 -25.35
N ASP A 91 -6.88 5.12 -25.67
CA ASP A 91 -6.44 4.62 -26.99
C ASP A 91 -6.38 3.08 -27.05
N HIS A 92 -7.10 2.42 -26.14
CA HIS A 92 -7.04 0.97 -26.04
C HIS A 92 -7.79 0.29 -27.21
N PRO A 93 -7.26 -0.81 -27.78
CA PRO A 93 -7.73 -1.38 -29.03
C PRO A 93 -9.14 -2.00 -28.97
N ARG A 94 -9.79 -2.09 -27.80
CA ARG A 94 -11.19 -2.56 -27.71
C ARG A 94 -12.21 -1.52 -28.16
N HIS A 95 -11.85 -0.25 -28.34
CA HIS A 95 -12.71 0.69 -29.08
C HIS A 95 -12.97 0.25 -30.53
N LEU A 96 -12.12 -0.65 -31.06
CA LEU A 96 -12.27 -1.19 -32.41
C LEU A 96 -13.08 -2.51 -32.46
N GLY A 97 -13.59 -3.01 -31.33
CA GLY A 97 -14.39 -4.24 -31.29
C GLY A 97 -15.90 -4.00 -31.47
N ASP A 98 -16.40 -2.85 -31.01
CA ASP A 98 -17.84 -2.57 -30.86
C ASP A 98 -18.46 -1.81 -32.06
N TYR A 99 -17.71 -1.56 -33.14
CA TYR A 99 -18.30 -1.07 -34.40
C TYR A 99 -18.87 -2.21 -35.29
N ARG A 100 -19.07 -3.39 -34.71
CA ARG A 100 -19.58 -4.57 -35.42
C ARG A 100 -20.57 -5.37 -34.56
N SER A 101 -21.69 -4.77 -34.20
CA SER A 101 -22.94 -5.49 -33.91
C SER A 101 -24.15 -4.59 -34.11
#